data_AF-A0A7V0SS12-F1
#
_entry.id   AF-A0A7V0SS12-F1
#
_cell.length_a   1.000
_cell.length_b   1.000
_cell.length_c   1.000
_cell.angle_alpha   90.00
_cell.angle_beta   90.00
_cell.angle_gamma   90.00
#
_symmetry.space_group_name_H-M   'P 1'
#
loop_
_entity.id
_entity.type
_entity.pdbx_description
1 polymer ?
#
loop_
_entity_poly.entity_id
_entity_poly.type
_entity_poly.pdbx_seq_one_letter_code
_entity_poly.pdbx_strand_id
1 'polypeptide(L)'
;MRLISQDSELLVILQVLLDKITDSLKNKKCLVITPNNLKLPEENEIKKEKDFSFKAELRDVPANECFRLLGVLLYHLATGQSEYNRESYTFDGYRRPLNSSLWPVIAFMLSGEVKKPEQIEGLLTSDIKKQAKANERDLGKKKDNNFQTANLDEMIREVMGNNCFLTEDWQRVYNVPFSTQPQLPMPFDQFKAILDSPCPFESGKRVKVKDTHFFFWMPEPKTLLEWQEMHPESEQPKFFDYDESWYNDENFAKNTKTRFNCYLIYKCVVPGSINKSYQDQQAMLPSEYEPCLACEFAPVHLLYCQKTNEYLNDDIGGRCQDTDSDGARVYLGYFDSCGLHVFRSSDGRCASHLGVSAFRKLFS
;
A
#
# COMPACT_ATOMS: atom_id res chain seq x y z
N MET A 1 -12.94 -7.12 -12.07
CA MET A 1 -12.78 -8.52 -11.63
C MET A 1 -13.02 -8.54 -10.13
N ARG A 2 -13.89 -9.42 -9.61
CA ARG A 2 -14.13 -9.51 -8.17
C ARG A 2 -12.85 -9.98 -7.47
N LEU A 3 -12.49 -9.29 -6.38
CA LEU A 3 -11.39 -9.70 -5.50
C LEU A 3 -11.82 -10.92 -4.67
N ILE A 4 -10.95 -11.91 -4.58
CA ILE A 4 -11.14 -13.10 -3.74
C ILE A 4 -10.29 -12.94 -2.47
N SER A 5 -10.92 -12.49 -1.39
CA SER A 5 -10.26 -12.31 -0.08
C SER A 5 -10.28 -13.57 0.79
N GLN A 6 -11.06 -14.58 0.41
CA GLN A 6 -11.21 -15.82 1.19
C GLN A 6 -10.38 -16.96 0.58
N ASP A 7 -9.53 -17.58 1.40
CA ASP A 7 -8.72 -18.74 1.02
C ASP A 7 -9.55 -19.94 0.55
N SER A 8 -10.73 -20.12 1.12
CA SER A 8 -11.66 -21.21 0.74
C SER A 8 -12.11 -21.07 -0.72
N GLU A 9 -12.51 -19.87 -1.13
CA GLU A 9 -12.90 -19.58 -2.52
C GLU A 9 -11.70 -19.75 -3.47
N LEU A 10 -10.54 -19.20 -3.09
CA LEU A 10 -9.32 -19.30 -3.90
C LEU A 10 -8.86 -20.76 -4.07
N LEU A 11 -9.02 -21.58 -3.03
CA LEU A 11 -8.74 -23.02 -3.06
C LEU A 11 -9.68 -23.75 -4.02
N VAL A 12 -10.97 -23.43 -4.03
CA VAL A 12 -11.94 -24.01 -4.97
C VAL A 12 -11.57 -23.67 -6.41
N ILE A 13 -11.24 -22.40 -6.68
CA ILE A 13 -10.80 -21.96 -8.01
C ILE A 13 -9.53 -22.72 -8.42
N LEU A 14 -8.51 -22.76 -7.56
CA LEU A 14 -7.27 -23.49 -7.82
C LEU A 14 -7.53 -24.95 -8.18
N GLN A 15 -8.35 -25.67 -7.39
CA GLN A 15 -8.64 -27.09 -7.63
C GLN A 15 -9.31 -27.31 -8.98
N VAL A 16 -10.39 -26.56 -9.26
CA VAL A 16 -11.14 -26.69 -10.51
C VAL A 16 -10.23 -26.40 -11.72
N LEU A 17 -9.45 -25.32 -11.67
CA LEU A 17 -8.60 -24.94 -12.80
C LEU A 17 -7.43 -25.92 -12.97
N LEU A 18 -6.85 -26.42 -11.88
CA LEU A 18 -5.78 -27.42 -11.90
C LEU A 18 -6.26 -28.74 -12.53
N ASP A 19 -7.48 -29.19 -12.23
CA ASP A 19 -8.07 -30.39 -12.83
C ASP A 19 -8.19 -30.25 -14.34
N LYS A 20 -8.68 -29.10 -14.82
CA LYS A 20 -8.84 -28.84 -16.27
C LYS A 20 -7.50 -28.77 -16.99
N ILE A 21 -6.50 -28.14 -16.37
CA ILE A 21 -5.14 -28.10 -16.90
C ILE A 21 -4.56 -29.51 -16.97
N THR A 22 -4.74 -30.31 -15.92
CA THR A 22 -4.26 -31.70 -15.85
C THR A 22 -4.87 -32.56 -16.95
N ASP A 23 -6.18 -32.46 -17.18
CA ASP A 23 -6.86 -33.19 -18.26
C ASP A 23 -6.42 -32.73 -19.65
N SER A 24 -6.16 -31.43 -19.83
CA SER A 24 -5.61 -30.91 -21.09
C SER A 24 -4.19 -31.41 -21.36
N LEU A 25 -3.35 -31.46 -20.32
CA LEU A 25 -1.95 -31.91 -20.44
C LEU A 25 -1.84 -33.39 -20.82
N LYS A 26 -2.78 -34.25 -20.40
CA LYS A 26 -2.87 -35.65 -20.87
C LYS A 26 -2.98 -35.74 -22.40
N ASN A 27 -3.61 -34.72 -23.01
CA ASN A 27 -3.78 -34.59 -24.46
C ASN A 27 -2.66 -33.77 -25.13
N LYS A 28 -1.55 -33.51 -24.42
CA LYS A 28 -0.42 -32.68 -24.88
C LYS A 28 -0.81 -31.26 -25.30
N LYS A 29 -1.85 -30.69 -24.68
CA LYS A 29 -2.24 -29.29 -24.88
C LYS A 29 -2.18 -28.55 -23.55
N CYS A 30 -1.65 -27.34 -23.53
CA CYS A 30 -1.79 -26.48 -22.34
C CYS A 30 -3.06 -25.65 -22.44
N LEU A 31 -3.79 -25.61 -21.33
CA LEU A 31 -5.00 -24.81 -21.16
C LEU A 31 -4.61 -23.56 -20.37
N VAL A 32 -4.75 -22.39 -20.99
CA VAL A 32 -4.43 -21.10 -20.37
C VAL A 32 -5.73 -20.33 -20.11
N ILE A 33 -5.86 -19.77 -18.91
CA ILE A 33 -7.00 -18.97 -18.50
C ILE A 33 -6.47 -17.59 -18.13
N THR A 34 -6.96 -16.57 -18.82
CA THR A 34 -6.64 -15.18 -18.51
C THR A 34 -7.66 -14.63 -17.51
N PRO A 35 -7.29 -13.62 -16.70
CA PRO A 35 -8.22 -13.06 -15.72
C PRO A 35 -9.51 -12.50 -16.33
N ASN A 36 -9.44 -11.93 -17.54
CA ASN A 36 -10.61 -11.42 -18.27
C ASN A 36 -11.59 -12.52 -18.72
N ASN A 37 -11.10 -13.76 -18.79
CA ASN A 37 -11.92 -14.89 -19.17
C ASN A 37 -12.60 -15.56 -17.97
N LEU A 38 -12.29 -15.17 -16.73
CA LEU A 38 -12.90 -15.70 -15.51
C LEU A 38 -14.06 -14.80 -15.06
N LYS A 39 -15.26 -15.38 -14.98
CA LYS A 39 -16.47 -14.72 -14.48
C LYS A 39 -16.83 -15.28 -13.12
N LEU A 40 -16.66 -14.45 -12.10
CA LEU A 40 -16.99 -14.74 -10.71
C LEU A 40 -18.37 -14.16 -10.37
N PRO A 41 -19.15 -14.79 -9.48
CA PRO A 41 -20.40 -14.23 -8.98
C PRO A 41 -20.13 -12.95 -8.18
N GLU A 42 -21.00 -11.95 -8.25
CA GLU A 42 -20.79 -10.66 -7.58
C GLU A 42 -20.95 -10.77 -6.05
N GLU A 43 -21.98 -11.49 -5.58
CA GLU A 43 -22.35 -11.54 -4.16
C GLU A 43 -22.29 -12.95 -3.54
N ASN A 44 -22.34 -14.00 -4.36
CA ASN A 44 -22.39 -15.37 -3.86
C ASN A 44 -20.99 -15.94 -3.63
N GLU A 45 -20.81 -16.64 -2.52
CA GLU A 45 -19.57 -17.36 -2.21
C GLU A 45 -19.32 -18.49 -3.22
N ILE A 46 -18.05 -18.70 -3.59
CA ILE A 46 -17.64 -19.75 -4.52
C ILE A 46 -17.34 -21.03 -3.75
N LYS A 47 -18.25 -22.02 -3.82
CA LYS A 47 -18.12 -23.28 -3.08
C LYS A 47 -17.81 -24.48 -3.99
N LYS A 48 -18.01 -24.33 -5.31
CA LYS A 48 -17.91 -25.41 -6.30
C LYS A 48 -17.77 -24.84 -7.71
N GLU A 49 -17.37 -25.71 -8.65
CA GLU A 49 -17.16 -25.37 -10.06
C GLU A 49 -18.34 -24.61 -10.70
N LYS A 50 -19.58 -25.00 -10.41
CA LYS A 50 -20.77 -24.38 -11.03
C LYS A 50 -21.05 -22.94 -10.57
N ASP A 51 -20.32 -22.44 -9.58
CA ASP A 51 -20.53 -21.09 -9.04
C ASP A 51 -19.78 -20.03 -9.85
N PHE A 52 -18.85 -20.42 -10.71
CA PHE A 52 -18.13 -19.52 -11.61
C PHE A 52 -18.01 -20.10 -13.02
N SER A 53 -17.63 -19.27 -13.99
CA SER A 53 -17.37 -19.75 -15.35
C SER A 53 -16.09 -19.16 -15.89
N PHE A 54 -15.43 -19.88 -16.80
CA PHE A 54 -14.23 -19.38 -17.45
C PHE A 54 -14.20 -19.77 -18.92
N LYS A 55 -13.52 -18.95 -19.73
CA LYS A 55 -13.08 -19.32 -21.06
C LYS A 55 -11.61 -19.69 -21.03
N ALA A 56 -11.26 -20.80 -21.64
CA ALA A 56 -9.88 -21.24 -21.73
C ALA A 56 -9.39 -21.22 -23.17
N GLU A 57 -8.11 -20.93 -23.34
CA GLU A 57 -7.42 -20.94 -24.62
C GLU A 57 -6.44 -22.11 -24.63
N LEU A 58 -6.44 -22.88 -25.71
CA LEU A 58 -5.40 -23.89 -25.92
C LEU A 58 -4.17 -23.19 -26.48
N ARG A 59 -3.03 -23.34 -25.79
CA ARG A 59 -1.76 -22.76 -26.22
C ARG A 59 -0.69 -23.84 -26.30
N ASP A 60 0.22 -23.67 -27.27
CA ASP A 60 1.42 -24.49 -27.39
C ASP A 60 2.52 -23.90 -26.51
N VAL A 61 2.43 -24.16 -25.20
CA VAL A 61 3.40 -23.73 -24.21
C VAL A 61 3.80 -24.90 -23.31
N PRO A 62 5.03 -24.89 -22.76
CA PRO A 62 5.47 -25.89 -21.81
C PRO A 62 4.54 -25.99 -20.58
N ALA A 63 4.45 -27.19 -19.98
CA ALA A 63 3.60 -27.42 -18.82
C ALA A 63 3.91 -26.48 -17.64
N ASN A 64 5.18 -26.16 -17.41
CA ASN A 64 5.58 -25.26 -16.34
C ASN A 64 5.11 -23.83 -16.55
N GLU A 65 5.09 -23.35 -17.80
CA GLU A 65 4.51 -22.05 -18.12
C GLU A 65 2.98 -22.04 -17.91
N CYS A 66 2.31 -23.17 -18.18
CA CYS A 66 0.90 -23.37 -17.88
C CYS A 66 0.59 -23.15 -16.39
N PHE A 67 1.36 -23.79 -15.51
CA PHE A 67 1.21 -23.64 -14.06
C PHE A 67 1.60 -22.25 -13.56
N ARG A 68 2.65 -21.65 -14.14
CA ARG A 68 3.05 -20.27 -13.83
C ARG A 68 1.92 -19.29 -14.11
N LEU A 69 1.26 -19.40 -15.28
CA LEU A 69 0.12 -18.55 -15.65
C LEU A 69 -1.09 -18.77 -14.73
N LEU A 70 -1.31 -19.98 -14.23
CA LEU A 70 -2.31 -20.24 -13.18
C LEU A 70 -1.95 -19.54 -11.87
N GLY A 71 -0.68 -19.58 -11.44
CA GLY A 71 -0.19 -18.84 -10.27
C GLY A 71 -0.40 -17.33 -10.40
N VAL A 72 -0.10 -16.78 -11.58
CA VAL A 72 -0.36 -15.37 -11.92
C VAL A 72 -1.84 -15.03 -11.79
N LEU A 73 -2.73 -15.84 -12.37
CA LEU A 73 -4.18 -15.66 -12.26
C LEU A 73 -4.63 -15.63 -10.79
N LEU A 74 -4.22 -16.61 -9.99
CA LEU A 74 -4.59 -16.70 -8.57
C LEU A 74 -4.07 -15.52 -7.75
N TYR A 75 -2.84 -15.07 -8.03
CA TYR A 75 -2.28 -13.87 -7.42
C TYR A 75 -3.10 -12.63 -7.74
N HIS A 76 -3.49 -12.43 -9.01
CA HIS A 76 -4.33 -11.29 -9.41
C HIS A 76 -5.73 -11.35 -8.78
N LEU A 77 -6.31 -12.53 -8.65
CA LEU A 77 -7.60 -12.71 -7.97
C LEU A 77 -7.51 -12.38 -6.48
N ALA A 78 -6.39 -12.70 -5.83
CA ALA A 78 -6.18 -12.43 -4.41
C ALA A 78 -5.81 -10.96 -4.12
N THR A 79 -5.18 -10.26 -5.06
CA THR A 79 -4.64 -8.90 -4.84
C THR A 79 -5.43 -7.80 -5.53
N GLY A 80 -6.21 -8.13 -6.56
CA GLY A 80 -6.94 -7.15 -7.37
C GLY A 80 -6.02 -6.32 -8.27
N GLN A 81 -4.72 -6.60 -8.29
CA GLN A 81 -3.80 -5.98 -9.24
C GLN A 81 -4.17 -6.50 -10.63
N SER A 82 -4.43 -5.62 -11.60
CA SER A 82 -4.85 -6.03 -12.95
C SER A 82 -3.75 -5.93 -13.99
N GLU A 83 -2.57 -5.44 -13.62
CA GLU A 83 -1.55 -5.07 -14.59
C GLU A 83 -0.60 -6.22 -14.90
N TYR A 84 -0.79 -6.81 -16.09
CA TYR A 84 0.29 -7.43 -16.86
C TYR A 84 1.17 -6.31 -17.46
N ASN A 85 1.84 -5.54 -16.61
CA ASN A 85 2.91 -4.65 -17.06
C ASN A 85 4.11 -5.49 -17.56
N ARG A 86 4.94 -4.96 -18.46
CA ARG A 86 6.03 -5.74 -19.09
C ARG A 86 7.04 -6.36 -18.10
N GLU A 87 7.08 -5.86 -16.87
CA GLU A 87 7.93 -6.36 -15.79
C GLU A 87 7.31 -7.54 -15.01
N SER A 88 5.99 -7.76 -15.08
CA SER A 88 5.30 -8.89 -14.43
C SER A 88 5.33 -10.20 -15.22
N TYR A 89 6.23 -10.32 -16.19
CA TYR A 89 6.50 -11.58 -16.89
C TYR A 89 7.63 -12.41 -16.24
N THR A 90 8.42 -11.81 -15.35
CA THR A 90 9.43 -12.52 -14.54
C THR A 90 8.89 -12.77 -13.13
N PHE A 91 9.37 -13.83 -12.46
CA PHE A 91 9.02 -14.11 -11.05
C PHE A 91 9.27 -12.89 -10.15
N ASP A 92 10.29 -12.09 -10.49
CA ASP A 92 10.64 -10.84 -9.82
C ASP A 92 9.52 -9.79 -9.77
N GLY A 93 8.53 -9.85 -10.67
CA GLY A 93 7.36 -8.98 -10.64
C GLY A 93 6.33 -9.33 -9.56
N TYR A 94 6.41 -10.53 -8.95
CA TYR A 94 5.45 -11.03 -7.95
C TYR A 94 6.09 -11.24 -6.57
N ARG A 95 6.88 -10.25 -6.12
CA ARG A 95 7.65 -10.30 -4.86
C ARG A 95 6.83 -10.25 -3.57
N ARG A 96 5.53 -9.93 -3.63
CA ARG A 96 4.72 -9.68 -2.44
C ARG A 96 4.06 -10.98 -1.95
N PRO A 97 4.36 -11.46 -0.73
CA PRO A 97 3.65 -12.59 -0.17
C PRO A 97 2.18 -12.28 0.05
N LEU A 98 1.31 -13.18 -0.41
CA LEU A 98 -0.12 -13.09 -0.12
C LEU A 98 -0.36 -13.41 1.35
N ASN A 99 -1.26 -12.66 1.99
CA ASN A 99 -1.80 -13.05 3.29
C ASN A 99 -2.85 -14.16 3.10
N SER A 100 -2.38 -15.30 2.59
CA SER A 100 -3.19 -16.45 2.22
C SER A 100 -2.43 -17.71 2.62
N SER A 101 -3.13 -18.68 3.19
CA SER A 101 -2.57 -20.02 3.42
C SER A 101 -2.13 -20.72 2.13
N LEU A 102 -2.62 -20.24 0.96
CA LEU A 102 -2.22 -20.73 -0.36
C LEU A 102 -0.97 -20.05 -0.92
N TRP A 103 -0.42 -19.03 -0.24
CA TRP A 103 0.77 -18.33 -0.74
C TRP A 103 1.94 -19.27 -1.09
N PRO A 104 2.33 -20.26 -0.27
CA PRO A 104 3.42 -21.18 -0.64
C PRO A 104 3.16 -21.93 -1.95
N VAL A 105 1.90 -22.29 -2.21
CA VAL A 105 1.48 -22.98 -3.43
C VAL A 105 1.54 -22.02 -4.63
N ILE A 106 1.02 -20.81 -4.46
CA ILE A 106 1.01 -19.76 -5.50
C ILE A 106 2.44 -19.32 -5.84
N ALA A 107 3.28 -19.08 -4.84
CA ALA A 107 4.69 -18.74 -5.01
C ALA A 107 5.45 -19.83 -5.77
N PHE A 108 5.20 -21.10 -5.45
CA PHE A 108 5.84 -22.21 -6.18
C PHE A 108 5.37 -22.31 -7.64
N MET A 109 4.10 -22.02 -7.93
CA MET A 109 3.64 -21.89 -9.32
C MET A 109 4.32 -20.72 -10.04
N LEU A 110 4.39 -19.56 -9.39
CA LEU A 110 4.98 -18.34 -9.95
C LEU A 110 6.46 -18.50 -10.30
N SER A 111 7.21 -19.34 -9.58
CA SER A 111 8.64 -19.58 -9.86
C SER A 111 8.88 -20.25 -11.22
N GLY A 112 7.85 -20.87 -11.82
CA GLY A 112 7.98 -21.60 -13.07
C GLY A 112 8.69 -22.95 -12.94
N GLU A 113 8.90 -23.44 -11.70
CA GLU A 113 9.56 -24.71 -11.41
C GLU A 113 8.60 -25.92 -11.42
N VAL A 114 7.29 -25.68 -11.33
CA VAL A 114 6.27 -26.73 -11.38
C VAL A 114 6.27 -27.40 -12.75
N LYS A 115 6.53 -28.70 -12.82
CA LYS A 115 6.49 -29.47 -14.08
C LYS A 115 5.29 -30.39 -14.17
N LYS A 116 4.71 -30.78 -13.04
CA LYS A 116 3.59 -31.70 -12.99
C LYS A 116 2.56 -31.31 -11.92
N PRO A 117 1.26 -31.64 -12.11
CA PRO A 117 0.20 -31.31 -11.15
C PRO A 117 0.47 -31.88 -9.74
N GLU A 118 1.07 -33.07 -9.65
CA GLU A 118 1.29 -33.76 -8.37
C GLU A 118 2.21 -32.95 -7.44
N GLN A 119 3.05 -32.07 -7.98
CA GLN A 119 3.89 -31.18 -7.18
C GLN A 119 3.05 -30.09 -6.48
N ILE A 120 2.02 -29.56 -7.15
CA ILE A 120 1.06 -28.62 -6.55
C ILE A 120 0.20 -29.35 -5.52
N GLU A 121 -0.31 -30.54 -5.87
CA GLU A 121 -1.13 -31.34 -4.96
C GLU A 121 -0.37 -31.75 -3.70
N GLY A 122 0.93 -32.08 -3.82
CA GLY A 122 1.80 -32.39 -2.70
C GLY A 122 1.99 -31.22 -1.74
N LEU A 123 1.98 -29.98 -2.25
CA LEU A 123 1.99 -28.77 -1.42
C LEU A 123 0.61 -28.45 -0.82
N LEU A 124 -0.48 -28.90 -1.42
CA LEU A 124 -1.83 -28.77 -0.87
C LEU A 124 -2.09 -29.80 0.25
N THR A 125 -1.30 -29.68 1.32
CA THR A 125 -1.36 -30.53 2.51
C THR A 125 -2.74 -30.48 3.16
N SER A 126 -3.05 -31.50 3.98
CA SER A 126 -4.29 -31.51 4.76
C SER A 126 -4.39 -30.30 5.69
N ASP A 127 -3.26 -29.74 6.13
CA ASP A 127 -3.23 -28.57 7.02
C ASP A 127 -3.47 -27.27 6.27
N ILE A 128 -2.92 -27.07 5.06
CA ILE A 128 -3.26 -25.91 4.21
C ILE A 128 -4.74 -25.95 3.84
N LYS A 129 -5.26 -27.14 3.48
CA LYS A 129 -6.70 -27.34 3.20
C LYS A 129 -7.57 -27.06 4.42
N LYS A 130 -7.12 -27.41 5.63
CA LYS A 130 -7.84 -27.10 6.88
C LYS A 130 -7.78 -25.62 7.21
N GLN A 131 -6.62 -24.97 7.08
CA GLN A 131 -6.45 -23.54 7.33
C GLN A 131 -7.32 -22.70 6.40
N ALA A 132 -7.31 -23.01 5.10
CA ALA A 132 -8.17 -22.36 4.11
C ALA A 132 -9.66 -22.46 4.48
N LYS A 133 -10.09 -23.59 5.06
CA LYS A 133 -11.47 -23.83 5.53
C LYS A 133 -11.75 -23.28 6.94
N ALA A 134 -10.73 -23.11 7.78
CA ALA A 134 -10.86 -22.61 9.15
C ALA A 134 -10.93 -21.08 9.19
N ASN A 135 -10.22 -20.41 8.28
CA ASN A 135 -10.28 -18.96 8.08
C ASN A 135 -11.72 -18.49 7.81
N GLU A 136 -12.57 -19.36 7.22
CA GLU A 136 -14.01 -19.14 7.01
C GLU A 136 -14.82 -19.06 8.32
N ARG A 137 -14.40 -19.78 9.38
CA ARG A 137 -15.13 -19.89 10.66
C ARG A 137 -14.75 -18.81 11.67
N ASP A 138 -13.50 -18.35 11.66
CA ASP A 138 -13.02 -17.32 12.59
C ASP A 138 -13.54 -15.92 12.24
N LEU A 139 -13.85 -15.65 10.96
CA LEU A 139 -14.55 -14.44 10.54
C LEU A 139 -16.01 -14.38 11.07
N GLY A 140 -16.61 -15.53 11.38
CA GLY A 140 -17.98 -15.61 11.91
C GLY A 140 -18.12 -15.45 13.44
N LYS A 141 -17.03 -15.56 14.22
CA LYS A 141 -17.07 -15.61 15.70
C LYS A 141 -16.38 -14.46 16.43
N LYS A 142 -15.77 -13.50 15.73
CA LYS A 142 -15.19 -12.26 16.30
C LYS A 142 -16.14 -11.04 16.28
N LYS A 143 -17.45 -11.27 16.26
CA LYS A 143 -18.49 -10.32 16.69
C LYS A 143 -18.53 -10.42 18.21
N ASP A 144 -17.97 -9.50 19.00
CA ASP A 144 -18.86 -8.52 19.63
C ASP A 144 -18.13 -7.31 20.28
N ASN A 145 -16.81 -7.16 20.16
CA ASN A 145 -16.12 -5.98 20.74
C ASN A 145 -15.19 -5.22 19.78
N ASN A 146 -15.10 -5.62 18.50
CA ASN A 146 -14.19 -5.03 17.50
C ASN A 146 -14.92 -4.31 16.35
N PHE A 147 -16.23 -4.08 16.50
CA PHE A 147 -17.15 -3.77 15.39
C PHE A 147 -17.16 -2.29 14.95
N GLN A 148 -16.60 -1.37 15.74
CA GLN A 148 -16.61 0.05 15.38
C GLN A 148 -15.40 0.45 14.51
N THR A 149 -14.25 -0.20 14.66
CA THR A 149 -13.00 0.13 13.93
C THR A 149 -12.98 -0.43 12.54
N ALA A 150 -13.39 -1.70 12.40
CA ALA A 150 -13.50 -2.36 11.10
C ALA A 150 -14.38 -1.52 10.18
N ASN A 151 -15.49 -0.99 10.70
CA ASN A 151 -16.37 -0.11 9.94
C ASN A 151 -15.66 1.20 9.54
N LEU A 152 -14.99 1.89 10.47
CA LEU A 152 -14.35 3.17 10.13
C LEU A 152 -13.20 3.01 9.13
N ASP A 153 -12.33 2.02 9.30
CA ASP A 153 -11.22 1.77 8.38
C ASP A 153 -11.73 1.32 7.01
N GLU A 154 -12.76 0.47 6.96
CA GLU A 154 -13.43 0.08 5.72
C GLU A 154 -14.03 1.30 5.01
N MET A 155 -14.73 2.17 5.74
CA MET A 155 -15.32 3.39 5.20
C MET A 155 -14.26 4.36 4.66
N ILE A 156 -13.15 4.56 5.38
CA ILE A 156 -12.04 5.40 4.90
C ILE A 156 -11.41 4.78 3.65
N ARG A 157 -11.17 3.46 3.66
CA ARG A 157 -10.57 2.73 2.53
C ARG A 157 -11.48 2.74 1.30
N GLU A 158 -12.78 2.63 1.47
CA GLU A 158 -13.76 2.75 0.37
C GLU A 158 -13.66 4.11 -0.33
N VAL A 159 -13.48 5.19 0.44
CA VAL A 159 -13.41 6.55 -0.10
C VAL A 159 -12.04 6.87 -0.69
N MET A 160 -10.94 6.46 -0.03
CA MET A 160 -9.58 6.86 -0.39
C MET A 160 -8.80 5.83 -1.21
N GLY A 161 -9.28 4.58 -1.29
CA GLY A 161 -8.61 3.49 -1.99
C GLY A 161 -7.22 3.22 -1.42
N ASN A 162 -6.19 3.38 -2.26
CA ASN A 162 -4.79 3.17 -1.87
C ASN A 162 -4.14 4.40 -1.24
N ASN A 163 -4.80 5.57 -1.23
CA ASN A 163 -4.28 6.79 -0.61
C ASN A 163 -4.44 6.78 0.93
N CYS A 164 -4.37 5.60 1.57
CA CYS A 164 -4.42 5.51 3.01
C CYS A 164 -3.60 4.35 3.60
N PHE A 165 -3.11 4.53 4.82
CA PHE A 165 -2.45 3.52 5.64
C PHE A 165 -3.14 3.39 7.00
N LEU A 166 -3.92 2.31 7.15
CA LEU A 166 -4.89 2.16 8.25
C LEU A 166 -4.44 1.10 9.29
N THR A 167 -5.30 0.75 10.25
CA THR A 167 -4.90 -0.12 11.38
C THR A 167 -4.43 -1.49 10.91
N GLU A 168 -5.13 -2.09 9.95
CA GLU A 168 -4.75 -3.37 9.35
C GLU A 168 -3.40 -3.27 8.61
N ASP A 169 -3.10 -2.14 7.97
CA ASP A 169 -1.83 -1.95 7.29
C ASP A 169 -0.67 -1.92 8.29
N TRP A 170 -0.83 -1.23 9.42
CA TRP A 170 0.14 -1.20 10.51
C TRP A 170 0.38 -2.58 11.12
N GLN A 171 -0.69 -3.30 11.42
CA GLN A 171 -0.59 -4.65 11.97
C GLN A 171 0.08 -5.61 10.98
N ARG A 172 -0.23 -5.49 9.69
CA ARG A 172 0.29 -6.38 8.65
C ARG A 172 1.76 -6.11 8.31
N VAL A 173 2.13 -4.84 8.19
CA VAL A 173 3.47 -4.46 7.74
C VAL A 173 4.46 -4.44 8.90
N TYR A 174 4.12 -3.77 9.99
CA TYR A 174 5.05 -3.52 11.09
C TYR A 174 4.78 -4.40 12.31
N ASN A 175 3.76 -5.24 12.27
CA ASN A 175 3.29 -6.01 13.42
C ASN A 175 3.01 -5.11 14.65
N VAL A 176 2.55 -3.88 14.40
CA VAL A 176 2.22 -2.90 15.44
C VAL A 176 0.71 -2.90 15.65
N PRO A 177 0.23 -3.45 16.78
CA PRO A 177 -1.17 -3.33 17.15
C PRO A 177 -1.45 -1.91 17.66
N PHE A 178 -2.67 -1.43 17.42
CA PHE A 178 -3.15 -0.22 18.07
C PHE A 178 -3.58 -0.57 19.50
N SER A 179 -2.99 0.11 20.49
CA SER A 179 -3.33 -0.05 21.92
C SER A 179 -4.77 0.42 22.22
N THR A 180 -5.24 1.41 21.46
CA THR A 180 -6.62 1.90 21.49
C THR A 180 -7.12 2.11 20.07
N GLN A 181 -8.41 1.89 19.88
CA GLN A 181 -9.05 2.10 18.59
C GLN A 181 -8.90 3.58 18.16
N PRO A 182 -8.33 3.86 16.97
CA PRO A 182 -8.24 5.22 16.48
C PRO A 182 -9.63 5.79 16.17
N GLN A 183 -9.76 7.09 16.38
CA GLN A 183 -10.99 7.86 16.23
C GLN A 183 -10.66 9.10 15.39
N LEU A 184 -11.55 9.47 14.48
CA LEU A 184 -11.46 10.75 13.79
C LEU A 184 -11.79 11.89 14.77
N PRO A 185 -11.17 13.07 14.63
CA PRO A 185 -11.51 14.24 15.43
C PRO A 185 -12.88 14.85 15.08
N MET A 186 -13.59 14.27 14.12
CA MET A 186 -14.90 14.71 13.64
C MET A 186 -15.73 13.52 13.15
N PRO A 187 -17.07 13.66 13.03
CA PRO A 187 -17.92 12.64 12.43
C PRO A 187 -17.48 12.28 11.01
N PHE A 188 -17.63 11.00 10.63
CA PHE A 188 -17.18 10.53 9.32
C PHE A 188 -17.81 11.28 8.15
N ASP A 189 -19.09 11.67 8.23
CA ASP A 189 -19.73 12.44 7.15
C ASP A 189 -19.04 13.78 6.88
N GLN A 190 -18.54 14.44 7.94
CA GLN A 190 -17.78 15.69 7.81
C GLN A 190 -16.39 15.42 7.22
N PHE A 191 -15.72 14.36 7.68
CA PHE A 191 -14.44 13.94 7.12
C PHE A 191 -14.56 13.57 5.63
N LYS A 192 -15.60 12.81 5.27
CA LYS A 192 -15.93 12.46 3.89
C LYS A 192 -16.21 13.71 3.04
N ALA A 193 -16.91 14.71 3.59
CA ALA A 193 -17.12 15.97 2.90
C ALA A 193 -15.80 16.70 2.62
N ILE A 194 -14.82 16.66 3.54
CA ILE A 194 -13.46 17.14 3.29
C ILE A 194 -12.80 16.35 2.16
N LEU A 195 -12.83 15.03 2.22
CA LEU A 195 -12.24 14.13 1.23
C LEU A 195 -12.83 14.32 -0.18
N ASP A 196 -14.13 14.57 -0.29
CA ASP A 196 -14.83 14.81 -1.55
C ASP A 196 -14.77 16.27 -2.02
N SER A 197 -14.22 17.18 -1.21
CA SER A 197 -14.04 18.58 -1.60
C SER A 197 -12.94 18.75 -2.67
N PRO A 198 -12.99 19.82 -3.50
CA PRO A 198 -11.91 20.13 -4.42
C PRO A 198 -10.57 20.32 -3.71
N CYS A 199 -9.51 19.75 -4.26
CA CYS A 199 -8.16 20.01 -3.77
C CYS A 199 -7.78 21.49 -4.04
N PRO A 200 -7.35 22.26 -3.03
CA PRO A 200 -7.01 23.67 -3.23
C PRO A 200 -5.70 23.88 -4.01
N PHE A 201 -4.89 22.84 -4.16
CA PHE A 201 -3.57 22.89 -4.79
C PHE A 201 -3.60 22.55 -6.28
N GLU A 202 -4.63 21.81 -6.73
CA GLU A 202 -4.72 21.32 -8.10
C GLU A 202 -5.72 22.14 -8.90
N SER A 203 -5.32 22.57 -10.10
CA SER A 203 -6.18 23.35 -10.97
C SER A 203 -7.23 22.45 -11.63
N GLY A 204 -8.39 22.31 -11.00
CA GLY A 204 -9.55 21.66 -11.61
C GLY A 204 -10.58 21.19 -10.60
N LYS A 205 -11.85 21.54 -10.82
CA LYS A 205 -12.98 21.14 -9.95
C LYS A 205 -13.18 19.62 -9.82
N ARG A 206 -12.44 18.82 -10.59
CA ARG A 206 -12.55 17.35 -10.62
C ARG A 206 -11.56 16.65 -9.70
N VAL A 207 -10.45 17.30 -9.32
CA VAL A 207 -9.46 16.69 -8.46
C VAL A 207 -9.85 16.92 -7.01
N LYS A 208 -10.11 15.86 -6.27
CA LYS A 208 -10.57 15.93 -4.89
C LYS A 208 -9.42 15.73 -3.91
N VAL A 209 -9.65 16.09 -2.66
CA VAL A 209 -8.68 15.88 -1.57
C VAL A 209 -8.29 14.39 -1.46
N LYS A 210 -9.26 13.48 -1.55
CA LYS A 210 -9.01 12.01 -1.48
C LYS A 210 -8.07 11.46 -2.55
N ASP A 211 -7.94 12.14 -3.69
CA ASP A 211 -7.11 11.69 -4.82
C ASP A 211 -5.65 12.14 -4.66
N THR A 212 -5.44 13.21 -3.89
CA THR A 212 -4.19 13.97 -3.83
C THR A 212 -3.51 13.91 -2.47
N HIS A 213 -4.25 13.59 -1.43
CA HIS A 213 -3.75 13.50 -0.07
C HIS A 213 -3.62 12.05 0.35
N PHE A 214 -2.66 11.80 1.23
CA PHE A 214 -2.47 10.52 1.88
C PHE A 214 -2.97 10.61 3.31
N PHE A 215 -3.85 9.68 3.69
CA PHE A 215 -4.35 9.56 5.06
C PHE A 215 -3.65 8.43 5.79
N PHE A 216 -3.25 8.63 7.04
CA PHE A 216 -2.76 7.52 7.84
C PHE A 216 -3.08 7.69 9.31
N TRP A 217 -3.33 6.56 9.96
CA TRP A 217 -3.34 6.49 11.41
C TRP A 217 -1.91 6.48 11.94
N MET A 218 -1.72 7.00 13.14
CA MET A 218 -0.45 6.98 13.86
C MET A 218 -0.66 6.24 15.19
N PRO A 219 -0.14 5.01 15.34
CA PRO A 219 -0.38 4.21 16.55
C PRO A 219 0.23 4.86 17.78
N GLU A 220 1.41 5.45 17.64
CA GLU A 220 2.15 6.11 18.71
C GLU A 220 2.93 7.31 18.15
N PRO A 221 3.13 8.38 18.93
CA PRO A 221 3.97 9.50 18.53
C PRO A 221 5.41 9.06 18.21
N LYS A 222 5.90 9.42 17.01
CA LYS A 222 7.20 9.03 16.47
C LYS A 222 8.07 10.23 16.12
N THR A 223 9.36 10.14 16.41
CA THR A 223 10.40 11.05 15.95
C THR A 223 10.88 10.65 14.57
N LEU A 224 11.74 11.47 13.94
CA LEU A 224 12.32 11.11 12.65
C LEU A 224 13.26 9.90 12.76
N LEU A 225 14.04 9.81 13.84
CA LEU A 225 14.93 8.67 14.08
C LEU A 225 14.14 7.40 14.39
N GLU A 226 13.03 7.49 15.15
CA GLU A 226 12.14 6.33 15.36
C GLU A 226 11.54 5.83 14.03
N TRP A 227 11.32 6.70 13.05
CA TRP A 227 10.93 6.29 11.69
C TRP A 227 12.05 5.59 10.93
N GLN A 228 13.27 6.09 11.06
CA GLN A 228 14.47 5.52 10.45
C GLN A 228 14.73 4.11 11.00
N GLU A 229 14.65 3.92 12.32
CA GLU A 229 14.79 2.61 12.97
C GLU A 229 13.78 1.57 12.45
N MET A 230 12.55 2.00 12.13
CA MET A 230 11.51 1.11 11.59
C MET A 230 11.74 0.67 10.14
N HIS A 231 12.72 1.22 9.43
CA HIS A 231 12.91 1.08 7.99
C HIS A 231 14.35 0.74 7.61
N PRO A 232 14.93 -0.35 8.13
CA PRO A 232 16.37 -0.60 8.10
C PRO A 232 16.99 -0.47 6.71
N GLU A 233 18.25 -0.03 6.65
CA GLU A 233 18.98 0.27 5.41
C GLU A 233 19.00 -0.87 4.37
N SER A 234 18.85 -2.12 4.83
CA SER A 234 18.83 -3.32 3.99
C SER A 234 17.52 -3.52 3.21
N GLU A 235 16.46 -2.79 3.54
CA GLU A 235 15.11 -3.00 2.99
C GLU A 235 14.52 -1.69 2.45
N GLN A 236 13.51 -1.79 1.57
CA GLN A 236 12.73 -0.64 1.11
C GLN A 236 11.34 -0.69 1.72
N PRO A 237 10.73 0.46 2.06
CA PRO A 237 11.28 1.81 1.97
C PRO A 237 12.33 2.07 3.06
N LYS A 238 13.30 2.95 2.79
CA LYS A 238 14.33 3.37 3.74
C LYS A 238 14.67 4.84 3.63
N PHE A 239 15.42 5.35 4.61
CA PHE A 239 16.14 6.62 4.49
C PHE A 239 17.41 6.45 3.65
N PHE A 240 17.82 7.53 2.98
CA PHE A 240 19.06 7.55 2.20
C PHE A 240 20.29 7.43 3.11
N ASP A 241 20.35 8.25 4.16
CA ASP A 241 21.43 8.21 5.13
C ASP A 241 21.01 7.41 6.39
N TYR A 242 21.92 6.52 6.77
CA TYR A 242 22.13 5.65 7.94
C TYR A 242 22.63 6.23 9.29
N ASP A 243 23.70 5.55 9.71
CA ASP A 243 24.53 5.72 10.90
C ASP A 243 25.23 7.09 10.99
N GLU A 244 25.57 7.71 9.86
CA GLU A 244 26.30 8.99 9.81
C GLU A 244 25.45 10.16 9.30
N SER A 245 24.13 10.03 9.40
CA SER A 245 23.22 11.10 8.97
C SER A 245 23.50 12.40 9.74
N TRP A 246 23.60 13.51 9.01
CA TRP A 246 23.88 14.83 9.60
C TRP A 246 22.86 15.26 10.66
N TYR A 247 21.63 14.74 10.59
CA TYR A 247 20.54 15.04 11.50
C TYR A 247 20.46 14.11 12.71
N ASN A 248 21.35 13.12 12.83
CA ASN A 248 21.33 12.18 13.97
C ASN A 248 21.47 12.89 15.30
N ASP A 249 22.16 14.03 15.36
CA ASP A 249 22.30 14.83 16.58
C ASP A 249 21.36 16.03 16.69
N GLU A 250 20.48 16.22 15.71
CA GLU A 250 19.61 17.38 15.64
C GLU A 250 18.34 17.21 16.48
N ASN A 251 17.94 18.29 17.16
CA ASN A 251 16.80 18.26 18.08
C ASN A 251 15.48 17.93 17.36
N PHE A 252 15.31 18.38 16.12
CA PHE A 252 14.11 18.07 15.33
C PHE A 252 14.00 16.57 15.06
N ALA A 253 15.11 15.89 14.80
CA ALA A 253 15.10 14.47 14.48
C ALA A 253 14.94 13.59 15.72
N LYS A 254 15.58 13.97 16.84
CA LYS A 254 15.60 13.22 18.10
C LYS A 254 14.37 13.39 18.97
N ASN A 255 13.87 14.62 19.09
CA ASN A 255 12.95 14.98 20.16
C ASN A 255 11.57 15.42 19.65
N THR A 256 11.49 15.88 18.40
CA THR A 256 10.20 16.32 17.84
C THR A 256 9.41 15.10 17.39
N LYS A 257 8.26 14.88 18.03
CA LYS A 257 7.35 13.76 17.76
C LYS A 257 6.16 14.22 16.92
N THR A 258 5.61 13.28 16.15
CA THR A 258 4.30 13.44 15.51
C THR A 258 3.25 13.86 16.53
N ARG A 259 2.44 14.88 16.21
CA ARG A 259 1.55 15.56 17.15
C ARG A 259 0.20 14.87 17.38
N PHE A 260 -0.33 14.24 16.33
CA PHE A 260 -1.66 13.67 16.25
C PHE A 260 -1.65 12.16 16.01
N ASN A 261 -2.79 11.52 16.23
CA ASN A 261 -3.06 10.12 15.94
C ASN A 261 -3.55 9.88 14.49
N CYS A 262 -3.81 10.92 13.72
CA CYS A 262 -4.20 10.83 12.31
C CYS A 262 -3.71 12.02 11.51
N TYR A 263 -3.43 11.78 10.23
CA TYR A 263 -2.89 12.78 9.32
C TYR A 263 -3.57 12.71 7.98
N LEU A 264 -3.79 13.86 7.36
CA LEU A 264 -4.19 14.01 5.97
C LEU A 264 -3.24 15.00 5.30
N ILE A 265 -2.24 14.48 4.60
CA ILE A 265 -1.13 15.28 4.07
C ILE A 265 -1.14 15.21 2.54
N TYR A 266 -0.95 16.34 1.88
CA TYR A 266 -0.82 16.38 0.42
C TYR A 266 0.44 15.63 -0.02
N LYS A 267 0.31 14.70 -0.97
CA LYS A 267 1.39 13.76 -1.36
C LYS A 267 2.60 14.45 -1.99
N CYS A 268 2.39 15.60 -2.60
CA CYS A 268 3.41 16.36 -3.32
C CYS A 268 3.78 17.64 -2.56
N VAL A 269 4.71 18.42 -3.11
CA VAL A 269 4.88 19.81 -2.68
C VAL A 269 3.82 20.70 -3.30
N VAL A 270 3.43 21.78 -2.60
CA VAL A 270 2.41 22.72 -3.10
C VAL A 270 2.80 23.25 -4.49
N PRO A 271 1.93 23.12 -5.51
CA PRO A 271 2.23 23.59 -6.86
C PRO A 271 2.54 25.08 -6.91
N GLY A 272 3.58 25.44 -7.66
CA GLY A 272 4.07 26.82 -7.74
C GLY A 272 4.82 27.33 -6.51
N SER A 273 4.98 26.51 -5.46
CA SER A 273 5.77 26.88 -4.27
C SER A 273 7.28 26.77 -4.49
N ILE A 274 7.73 26.11 -5.56
CA ILE A 274 9.15 26.05 -5.92
C ILE A 274 9.70 27.43 -6.28
N ASN A 275 11.03 27.60 -6.18
CA ASN A 275 11.72 28.84 -6.52
C ASN A 275 11.21 30.06 -5.72
N LYS A 276 10.86 29.84 -4.45
CA LYS A 276 10.36 30.87 -3.51
C LYS A 276 11.05 30.79 -2.16
N SER A 277 11.03 31.89 -1.43
CA SER A 277 11.46 31.91 -0.03
C SER A 277 10.50 31.08 0.81
N TYR A 278 10.94 30.61 1.99
CA TYR A 278 10.06 29.83 2.87
C TYR A 278 8.82 30.64 3.30
N GLN A 279 8.99 31.93 3.58
CA GLN A 279 7.87 32.82 3.93
C GLN A 279 6.84 32.91 2.80
N ASP A 280 7.30 33.09 1.55
CA ASP A 280 6.40 33.14 0.39
C ASP A 280 5.70 31.79 0.17
N GLN A 281 6.40 30.68 0.41
CA GLN A 281 5.82 29.35 0.32
C GLN A 281 4.73 29.12 1.35
N GLN A 282 4.96 29.51 2.61
CA GLN A 282 3.95 29.43 3.66
C GLN A 282 2.72 30.27 3.32
N ALA A 283 2.91 31.47 2.73
CA ALA A 283 1.81 32.33 2.30
C ALA A 283 0.93 31.74 1.18
N MET A 284 1.38 30.67 0.50
CA MET A 284 0.59 29.95 -0.50
C MET A 284 -0.34 28.88 0.10
N LEU A 285 -0.20 28.57 1.40
CA LEU A 285 -1.04 27.59 2.05
C LEU A 285 -2.40 28.23 2.41
N PRO A 286 -3.52 27.57 2.07
CA PRO A 286 -4.82 27.95 2.60
C PRO A 286 -4.84 27.88 4.12
N SER A 287 -5.78 28.60 4.73
CA SER A 287 -5.90 28.70 6.20
C SER A 287 -6.10 27.35 6.91
N GLU A 288 -6.59 26.34 6.21
CA GLU A 288 -6.84 24.98 6.66
C GLU A 288 -5.57 24.11 6.63
N TYR A 289 -4.48 24.62 6.08
CA TYR A 289 -3.22 23.93 5.93
C TYR A 289 -2.10 24.62 6.71
N GLU A 290 -1.08 23.84 7.02
CA GLU A 290 0.19 24.32 7.53
C GLU A 290 1.31 23.41 6.99
N PRO A 291 2.59 23.85 6.99
CA PRO A 291 3.68 22.96 6.63
C PRO A 291 3.74 21.78 7.61
N CYS A 292 4.21 20.62 7.18
CA CYS A 292 4.37 19.46 8.06
C CYS A 292 5.58 19.63 8.98
N LEU A 293 5.62 18.92 10.12
CA LEU A 293 6.90 18.56 10.73
C LEU A 293 7.59 17.46 9.90
N ALA A 294 8.91 17.33 10.00
CA ALA A 294 9.72 16.33 9.31
C ALA A 294 9.26 14.90 9.64
N CYS A 295 9.01 14.62 10.91
CA CYS A 295 8.49 13.32 11.39
C CYS A 295 7.03 13.06 10.96
N GLU A 296 6.29 14.08 10.53
CA GLU A 296 4.93 13.97 9.98
C GLU A 296 4.95 13.78 8.45
N PHE A 297 5.94 14.36 7.76
CA PHE A 297 6.06 14.27 6.30
C PHE A 297 6.81 13.03 5.81
N ALA A 298 7.78 12.54 6.59
CA ALA A 298 8.48 11.28 6.33
C ALA A 298 7.53 10.09 6.06
N PRO A 299 6.51 9.80 6.91
CA PRO A 299 5.60 8.69 6.67
C PRO A 299 4.78 8.80 5.40
N VAL A 300 4.56 10.01 4.85
CA VAL A 300 3.87 10.15 3.56
C VAL A 300 4.67 9.43 2.47
N HIS A 301 5.99 9.55 2.49
CA HIS A 301 6.86 8.89 1.53
C HIS A 301 6.97 7.39 1.86
N LEU A 302 7.34 7.07 3.09
CA LEU A 302 7.61 5.69 3.52
C LEU A 302 6.36 4.82 3.43
N LEU A 303 5.26 5.20 4.08
CA LEU A 303 4.05 4.40 4.12
C LEU A 303 3.37 4.31 2.75
N TYR A 304 3.42 5.38 1.93
CA TYR A 304 2.88 5.34 0.58
C TYR A 304 3.67 4.36 -0.30
N CYS A 305 5.00 4.42 -0.28
CA CYS A 305 5.85 3.47 -1.01
C CYS A 305 5.66 2.04 -0.51
N GLN A 306 5.59 1.83 0.80
CA GLN A 306 5.27 0.52 1.38
C GLN A 306 3.94 -0.04 0.83
N LYS A 307 2.93 0.83 0.73
CA LYS A 307 1.59 0.44 0.26
C LYS A 307 1.58 0.17 -1.25
N THR A 308 2.17 1.06 -2.05
CA THR A 308 1.97 1.13 -3.51
C THR A 308 3.16 0.64 -4.35
N ASN A 309 4.35 0.56 -3.74
CA ASN A 309 5.64 0.38 -4.42
C ASN A 309 6.08 1.59 -5.27
N GLU A 310 5.43 2.74 -5.10
CA GLU A 310 5.75 3.97 -5.83
C GLU A 310 6.50 4.95 -4.94
N TYR A 311 7.49 5.62 -5.52
CA TYR A 311 8.20 6.70 -4.85
C TYR A 311 7.50 8.05 -5.13
N LEU A 312 7.34 8.86 -4.09
CA LEU A 312 6.79 10.22 -4.21
C LEU A 312 7.91 11.24 -4.23
N ASN A 313 7.78 12.29 -5.06
CA ASN A 313 8.72 13.42 -5.11
C ASN A 313 10.18 12.97 -5.30
N ASP A 314 10.46 12.20 -6.34
CA ASP A 314 11.78 11.64 -6.64
C ASP A 314 12.83 12.70 -7.04
N ASP A 315 12.39 13.90 -7.43
CA ASP A 315 13.27 15.01 -7.84
C ASP A 315 13.04 16.33 -7.08
N ILE A 316 12.13 16.35 -6.10
CA ILE A 316 11.69 17.55 -5.41
C ILE A 316 11.66 17.35 -3.89
N GLY A 317 12.05 18.38 -3.15
CA GLY A 317 11.99 18.44 -1.68
C GLY A 317 10.88 19.36 -1.17
N GLY A 318 10.12 18.90 -0.18
CA GLY A 318 9.12 19.69 0.54
C GLY A 318 9.65 20.18 1.88
N ARG A 319 9.74 21.51 2.06
CA ARG A 319 10.08 22.13 3.34
C ARG A 319 9.06 21.83 4.43
N CYS A 320 9.57 21.58 5.63
CA CYS A 320 8.84 21.31 6.86
C CYS A 320 8.94 22.50 7.83
N GLN A 321 8.22 22.48 8.95
CA GLN A 321 8.31 23.53 9.99
C GLN A 321 9.57 23.45 10.85
N ASP A 322 10.33 22.37 10.77
CA ASP A 322 11.52 22.18 11.59
C ASP A 322 12.70 23.02 11.10
N THR A 323 13.58 23.36 12.04
CA THR A 323 14.92 23.87 11.75
C THR A 323 15.96 23.02 12.44
N ASP A 324 17.15 22.97 11.86
CA ASP A 324 18.33 22.47 12.55
C ASP A 324 18.88 23.48 13.57
N SER A 325 19.98 23.12 14.23
CA SER A 325 20.71 23.94 15.20
C SER A 325 21.27 25.25 14.63
N ASP A 326 21.51 25.32 13.33
CA ASP A 326 21.98 26.52 12.62
C ASP A 326 20.81 27.42 12.16
N GLY A 327 19.56 27.02 12.40
CA GLY A 327 18.36 27.72 11.96
C GLY A 327 17.99 27.49 10.49
N ALA A 328 18.61 26.53 9.82
CA ALA A 328 18.25 26.13 8.46
C ALA A 328 17.01 25.23 8.47
N ARG A 329 16.11 25.48 7.53
CA ARG A 329 14.85 24.76 7.32
C ARG A 329 15.09 23.34 6.86
N VAL A 330 14.47 22.38 7.54
CA VAL A 330 14.48 20.97 7.14
C VAL A 330 13.53 20.76 5.97
N TYR A 331 13.91 19.92 5.02
CA TYR A 331 13.03 19.45 3.96
C TYR A 331 13.30 17.98 3.61
N LEU A 332 12.25 17.29 3.16
CA LEU A 332 12.29 15.87 2.80
C LEU A 332 11.78 15.68 1.37
N GLY A 333 12.29 14.66 0.68
CA GLY A 333 11.92 14.33 -0.68
C GLY A 333 13.07 13.60 -1.37
N TYR A 334 13.19 13.77 -2.68
CA TYR A 334 14.14 13.02 -3.51
C TYR A 334 14.04 11.52 -3.30
N PHE A 335 12.83 11.03 -3.05
CA PHE A 335 12.68 9.65 -2.62
C PHE A 335 12.76 8.73 -3.83
N ASP A 336 13.72 7.80 -3.81
CA ASP A 336 13.91 6.81 -4.86
C ASP A 336 14.47 5.49 -4.30
N SER A 337 15.02 4.66 -5.18
CA SER A 337 15.64 3.38 -4.80
C SER A 337 16.84 3.48 -3.85
N CYS A 338 17.44 4.67 -3.69
CA CYS A 338 18.49 4.94 -2.73
C CYS A 338 17.93 5.29 -1.35
N GLY A 339 16.69 5.78 -1.26
CA GLY A 339 16.00 6.06 0.00
C GLY A 339 15.50 7.50 0.10
N LEU A 340 14.78 7.81 1.17
CA LEU A 340 14.24 9.13 1.45
C LEU A 340 15.36 10.05 1.95
N HIS A 341 15.58 11.16 1.26
CA HIS A 341 16.56 12.15 1.69
C HIS A 341 15.99 13.13 2.71
N VAL A 342 16.83 13.50 3.67
CA VAL A 342 16.58 14.55 4.65
C VAL A 342 17.66 15.62 4.47
N PHE A 343 17.25 16.84 4.14
CA PHE A 343 18.15 17.93 3.84
C PHE A 343 17.81 19.18 4.63
N ARG A 344 18.69 20.18 4.53
CA ARG A 344 18.55 21.50 5.14
C ARG A 344 18.81 22.63 4.17
N SER A 345 18.14 23.76 4.36
CA SER A 345 18.34 24.96 3.55
C SER A 345 17.96 26.22 4.33
N SER A 346 18.66 27.34 4.08
CA SER A 346 18.20 28.64 4.59
C SER A 346 16.82 29.02 4.05
N ASP A 347 16.05 29.78 4.82
CA ASP A 347 14.70 30.24 4.46
C ASP A 347 14.70 31.13 3.19
N GLY A 348 15.77 31.88 2.95
CA GLY A 348 15.93 32.74 1.78
C GLY A 348 16.32 32.00 0.48
N ARG A 349 16.65 30.70 0.53
CA ARG A 349 17.03 29.95 -0.68
C ARG A 349 15.80 29.69 -1.54
N CYS A 350 15.84 30.14 -2.79
CA CYS A 350 14.79 29.92 -3.80
C CYS A 350 15.29 28.90 -4.83
N ALA A 351 15.27 27.60 -4.51
CA ALA A 351 15.71 26.57 -5.44
C ALA A 351 14.54 26.03 -6.29
N SER A 352 14.81 25.64 -7.54
CA SER A 352 13.79 25.13 -8.47
C SER A 352 13.20 23.78 -8.09
N HIS A 353 13.82 23.07 -7.16
CA HIS A 353 13.44 21.74 -6.68
C HIS A 353 12.96 21.76 -5.22
N LEU A 354 12.69 22.95 -4.67
CA LEU A 354 12.41 23.12 -3.24
C LEU A 354 11.07 23.82 -3.06
N GLY A 355 10.04 23.05 -2.72
CA GLY A 355 8.69 23.53 -2.40
C GLY A 355 8.37 23.47 -0.91
N VAL A 356 7.09 23.50 -0.57
CA VAL A 356 6.60 23.34 0.82
C VAL A 356 5.64 22.16 0.94
N SER A 357 5.74 21.43 2.05
CA SER A 357 4.80 20.39 2.43
C SER A 357 3.46 21.00 2.89
N ALA A 358 2.38 20.21 2.88
CA ALA A 358 1.07 20.70 3.29
C ALA A 358 0.28 19.65 4.08
N PHE A 359 0.21 19.85 5.39
CA PHE A 359 -0.67 19.11 6.30
C PHE A 359 -2.02 19.81 6.40
N ARG A 360 -3.11 19.06 6.19
CA ARG A 360 -4.47 19.57 6.40
C ARG A 360 -4.88 19.41 7.86
N LYS A 361 -5.23 20.51 8.51
CA LYS A 361 -5.72 20.50 9.89
C LYS A 361 -7.08 19.81 9.97
N LEU A 362 -7.15 18.74 10.75
CA LEU A 362 -8.38 18.02 11.08
C LEU A 362 -8.90 18.34 12.49
N PHE A 363 -8.10 19.07 13.26
CA PHE A 363 -8.36 19.44 14.64
C PHE A 363 -8.60 20.95 14.68
N SER A 364 -9.69 21.37 15.33
CA SER A 364 -10.06 22.78 15.51
C SER A 364 -9.49 23.35 16.79
#